data_AF-Q6GQI3-F1
#
_entry.id   AF-Q6GQI3-F1
#
_cell.length_a   1.000
_cell.length_b   1.000
_cell.length_c   1.000
_cell.angle_alpha   90.00
_cell.angle_beta   90.00
_cell.angle_gamma   90.00
#
_symmetry.space_group_name_H-M   'P 1'
#
loop_
_entity.id
_entity.type
_entity.pdbx_description
1 polymer ?
#
loop_
_entity_poly.entity_id
_entity_poly.type
_entity_poly.pdbx_seq_one_letter_code
_entity_poly.pdbx_strand_id
1 'polypeptide(L)'
;MALHSGKMEALICWVNSLKVDEPVERFSQLQDLNILLKVVGVLSGNLEETTSVLQQNPEQRLNFLGSFLQKYCRPGSSAENLVQWQKILQGENLELEFSKVIVLLFYYSTMSSKNPKKSEDFDHKTQTELASILRFVLDNEESLCLDDKLINFLQRKARFPSSGDDASGSSDAMSPYMSHRRKTEVRFLELHRVASSSTMKSLPADAPSSPMIEVLHTPQFQMRRLKKQLSEVRECRDELEVELAQNHKHLAEKEAQISLLQQQIEHLRILRENQAELQEPKELEELREKNESLMMRLRDTLKQCQDMKTDKKQLERKNDQWAEENGELTYKVRDLSNRLAQLQEALYETTEEHERSLSNWQQKQNQLESELSGAVGEKKYLEEHDLILQGKISMLEDQLKKMGEREVQETGDCMGDILKLDDLKQEVAVHSTQCLSLKEQIRQLEEEKSIAEVEMEAQRSRFESEKAQLQEIVTNLQTSLSEITFQKERLDNEARAQQEHLMCQMTTLKLEISKIKSSLMHKDKELKDIHHKVEEERSEKNQLLENLKMLEESSKKDRQELIHQVEHLDSSLKVSEGNLVGITQQLESKTKEADYLREEQQKIICERDSSLSTLNEYKCKKKKK
;
A
#
# COMPACT_ATOMS: atom_id res chain seq x y z
N MET A 1 74.04 -21.23 20.77
CA MET A 1 74.89 -20.21 21.43
C MET A 1 73.97 -19.17 22.05
N ALA A 2 74.32 -18.59 23.20
CA ALA A 2 73.45 -17.64 23.90
C ALA A 2 73.40 -16.27 23.21
N LEU A 3 72.25 -15.60 23.29
CA LEU A 3 72.01 -14.26 22.76
C LEU A 3 72.48 -13.16 23.74
N HIS A 4 72.63 -11.93 23.24
CA HIS A 4 73.00 -10.79 24.07
C HIS A 4 71.81 -10.34 24.94
N SER A 5 71.88 -10.58 26.26
CA SER A 5 70.78 -10.29 27.19
C SER A 5 70.29 -8.84 27.11
N GLY A 6 71.20 -7.86 27.01
CA GLY A 6 70.82 -6.44 26.89
C GLY A 6 69.99 -6.10 25.65
N LYS A 7 70.18 -6.81 24.53
CA LYS A 7 69.38 -6.60 23.30
C LYS A 7 68.02 -7.29 23.42
N MET A 8 67.99 -8.47 24.04
CA MET A 8 66.77 -9.21 24.34
C MET A 8 65.85 -8.44 25.30
N GLU A 9 66.40 -7.97 26.42
CA GLU A 9 65.74 -7.08 27.39
C GLU A 9 65.15 -5.85 26.67
N ALA A 10 65.95 -5.17 25.84
CA ALA A 10 65.51 -3.97 25.13
C ALA A 10 64.37 -4.22 24.12
N LEU A 11 64.40 -5.35 23.38
CA LEU A 11 63.33 -5.73 22.46
C LEU A 11 62.02 -6.10 23.20
N ILE A 12 62.12 -6.78 24.34
CA ILE A 12 60.96 -7.09 25.20
C ILE A 12 60.38 -5.79 25.81
N CYS A 13 61.23 -4.90 26.31
CA CYS A 13 60.80 -3.57 26.77
C CYS A 13 60.06 -2.79 25.67
N TRP A 14 60.52 -2.87 24.41
CA TRP A 14 59.81 -2.25 23.29
C TRP A 14 58.42 -2.87 23.06
N VAL A 15 58.27 -4.19 23.04
CA VAL A 15 56.95 -4.84 22.90
C VAL A 15 56.00 -4.40 24.03
N ASN A 16 56.50 -4.36 25.27
CA ASN A 16 55.71 -3.95 26.43
C ASN A 16 55.27 -2.47 26.38
N SER A 17 56.05 -1.57 25.75
CA SER A 17 55.67 -0.15 25.61
C SER A 17 54.44 0.09 24.72
N LEU A 18 54.14 -0.87 23.84
CA LEU A 18 52.95 -0.84 22.99
C LEU A 18 51.65 -1.08 23.80
N LYS A 19 51.73 -1.71 24.99
CA LYS A 19 50.61 -2.01 25.89
C LYS A 19 49.48 -2.80 25.21
N VAL A 20 49.86 -3.81 24.43
CA VAL A 20 48.94 -4.69 23.68
C VAL A 20 48.30 -5.79 24.54
N ASP A 21 48.96 -6.18 25.63
CA ASP A 21 48.56 -7.25 26.52
C ASP A 21 49.31 -7.15 27.87
N GLU A 22 49.21 -8.16 28.72
CA GLU A 22 50.07 -8.33 29.91
C GLU A 22 51.58 -8.25 29.57
N PRO A 23 52.42 -7.71 30.49
CA PRO A 23 53.83 -7.49 30.22
C PRO A 23 54.60 -8.81 30.05
N VAL A 24 55.33 -8.92 28.94
CA VAL A 24 56.19 -10.05 28.61
C VAL A 24 57.52 -9.92 29.38
N GLU A 25 57.95 -11.01 30.00
CA GLU A 25 59.28 -11.14 30.64
C GLU A 25 60.21 -12.06 29.84
N ARG A 26 59.67 -13.01 29.06
CA ARG A 26 60.45 -14.02 28.31
C ARG A 26 59.83 -14.31 26.94
N PHE A 27 60.69 -14.53 25.95
CA PHE A 27 60.28 -14.87 24.57
C PHE A 27 59.36 -16.09 24.45
N SER A 28 59.41 -17.04 25.40
CA SER A 28 58.50 -18.18 25.43
C SER A 28 57.02 -17.79 25.55
N GLN A 29 56.71 -16.61 26.12
CA GLN A 29 55.34 -16.08 26.20
C GLN A 29 54.82 -15.59 24.84
N LEU A 30 55.69 -15.42 23.83
CA LEU A 30 55.30 -15.03 22.47
C LEU A 30 55.01 -16.24 21.56
N GLN A 31 55.13 -17.47 22.07
CA GLN A 31 55.00 -18.70 21.26
C GLN A 31 53.60 -18.91 20.66
N ASP A 32 52.56 -18.37 21.31
CA ASP A 32 51.17 -18.45 20.81
C ASP A 32 50.86 -17.46 19.67
N LEU A 33 51.83 -16.60 19.34
CA LEU A 33 51.77 -15.48 18.39
C LEU A 33 50.72 -14.41 18.69
N ASN A 34 49.94 -14.53 19.77
CA ASN A 34 48.81 -13.64 20.04
C ASN A 34 49.27 -12.21 20.30
N ILE A 35 50.28 -12.05 21.15
CA ILE A 35 50.87 -10.74 21.47
C ILE A 35 51.47 -10.11 20.21
N LEU A 36 52.16 -10.89 19.37
CA LEU A 36 52.76 -10.40 18.12
C LEU A 36 51.69 -9.99 17.09
N LEU A 37 50.58 -10.71 17.00
CA LEU A 37 49.45 -10.32 16.14
C LEU A 37 48.74 -9.06 16.64
N LYS A 38 48.58 -8.89 17.96
CA LYS A 38 48.07 -7.64 18.55
C LYS A 38 49.01 -6.46 18.28
N VAL A 39 50.34 -6.67 18.33
CA VAL A 39 51.34 -5.69 17.89
C VAL A 39 51.13 -5.33 16.41
N VAL A 40 50.99 -6.32 15.52
CA VAL A 40 50.72 -6.08 14.10
C VAL A 40 49.44 -5.25 13.90
N GLY A 41 48.36 -5.54 14.61
CA GLY A 41 47.10 -4.78 14.54
C GLY A 41 47.26 -3.32 14.95
N VAL A 42 47.96 -3.05 16.06
CA VAL A 42 48.26 -1.68 16.52
C VAL A 42 49.16 -0.92 15.55
N LEU A 43 50.11 -1.61 14.90
CA LEU A 43 51.04 -0.97 13.96
C LEU A 43 50.42 -0.73 12.56
N SER A 44 49.54 -1.63 12.10
CA SER A 44 48.84 -1.52 10.81
C SER A 44 47.66 -0.54 10.86
N GLY A 45 46.99 -0.45 12.01
CA GLY A 45 45.74 0.28 12.20
C GLY A 45 44.47 -0.56 11.93
N ASN A 46 44.62 -1.81 11.50
CA ASN A 46 43.53 -2.71 11.14
C ASN A 46 43.30 -3.76 12.25
N LEU A 47 42.74 -3.34 13.39
CA LEU A 47 42.53 -4.25 14.52
C LEU A 47 41.60 -5.43 14.16
N GLU A 48 40.53 -5.16 13.40
CA GLU A 48 39.48 -6.14 13.02
C GLU A 48 40.00 -7.32 12.18
N GLU A 49 40.95 -7.05 11.29
CA GLU A 49 41.65 -8.07 10.49
C GLU A 49 42.46 -8.99 11.42
N THR A 50 43.19 -8.40 12.38
CA THR A 50 43.99 -9.19 13.33
C THR A 50 43.16 -9.95 14.36
N THR A 51 42.02 -9.42 14.83
CA THR A 51 41.12 -10.15 15.73
C THR A 51 40.49 -11.36 15.06
N SER A 52 40.22 -11.29 13.76
CA SER A 52 39.73 -12.42 12.97
C SER A 52 40.77 -13.54 12.81
N VAL A 53 42.06 -13.17 12.77
CA VAL A 53 43.19 -14.12 12.68
C VAL A 53 43.57 -14.72 14.04
N LEU A 54 43.37 -14.00 15.16
CA LEU A 54 43.61 -14.52 16.51
C LEU A 54 42.81 -15.80 16.83
N GLN A 55 41.65 -16.01 16.19
CA GLN A 55 40.84 -17.22 16.38
C GLN A 55 41.31 -18.43 15.54
N GLN A 56 42.26 -18.24 14.63
CA GLN A 56 42.74 -19.25 13.68
C GLN A 56 43.87 -20.13 14.26
N ASN A 57 44.23 -21.20 13.54
CA ASN A 57 45.30 -22.14 13.93
C ASN A 57 46.69 -21.45 13.98
N PRO A 58 47.65 -21.95 14.78
CA PRO A 58 48.97 -21.33 14.92
C PRO A 58 49.74 -21.20 13.59
N GLU A 59 49.57 -22.13 12.66
CA GLU A 59 50.13 -22.05 11.31
C GLU A 59 49.53 -20.90 10.49
N GLN A 60 48.21 -20.65 10.60
CA GLN A 60 47.53 -19.57 9.91
C GLN A 60 47.91 -18.21 10.51
N ARG A 61 48.03 -18.12 11.84
CA ARG A 61 48.58 -16.95 12.55
C ARG A 61 50.00 -16.63 12.10
N LEU A 62 50.83 -17.67 11.97
CA LEU A 62 52.21 -17.54 11.51
C LEU A 62 52.28 -17.08 10.04
N ASN A 63 51.46 -17.65 9.16
CA ASN A 63 51.39 -17.26 7.75
C ASN A 63 50.93 -15.81 7.59
N PHE A 64 49.96 -15.36 8.39
CA PHE A 64 49.56 -13.95 8.43
C PHE A 64 50.72 -13.06 8.88
N LEU A 65 51.40 -13.38 9.98
CA LEU A 65 52.56 -12.63 10.48
C LEU A 65 53.70 -12.58 9.44
N GLY A 66 53.99 -13.69 8.78
CA GLY A 66 54.99 -13.79 7.71
C GLY A 66 54.64 -12.93 6.50
N SER A 67 53.41 -13.02 6.00
CA SER A 67 52.92 -12.21 4.87
C SER A 67 52.89 -10.71 5.19
N PHE A 68 52.56 -10.34 6.43
CA PHE A 68 52.63 -8.96 6.91
C PHE A 68 54.08 -8.42 6.87
N LEU A 69 55.05 -9.17 7.39
CA LEU A 69 56.46 -8.77 7.34
C LEU A 69 57.00 -8.75 5.90
N GLN A 70 56.52 -9.65 5.03
CA GLN A 70 56.92 -9.71 3.62
C GLN A 70 56.58 -8.43 2.85
N LYS A 71 55.42 -7.80 3.12
CA LYS A 71 55.03 -6.50 2.55
C LYS A 71 56.04 -5.38 2.81
N TYR A 72 56.90 -5.52 3.82
CA TYR A 72 57.89 -4.51 4.21
C TYR A 72 59.34 -4.88 3.91
N CYS A 73 59.56 -6.02 3.25
CA CYS A 73 60.82 -6.39 2.61
C CYS A 73 60.85 -5.88 1.16
N ARG A 74 62.02 -5.86 0.49
CA ARG A 74 62.06 -5.43 -0.92
C ARG A 74 61.30 -6.43 -1.81
N PRO A 75 60.57 -5.97 -2.84
CA PRO A 75 60.03 -6.83 -3.89
C PRO A 75 61.15 -7.71 -4.48
N GLY A 76 60.96 -9.03 -4.46
CA GLY A 76 61.96 -10.01 -4.90
C GLY A 76 62.82 -10.65 -3.78
N SER A 77 62.59 -10.33 -2.51
CA SER A 77 63.14 -11.08 -1.36
C SER A 77 62.07 -11.99 -0.74
N SER A 78 62.37 -13.28 -0.57
CA SER A 78 61.44 -14.24 0.07
C SER A 78 61.49 -14.10 1.59
N ALA A 79 60.32 -13.99 2.23
CA ALA A 79 60.21 -13.92 3.69
C ALA A 79 60.62 -15.23 4.40
N GLU A 80 60.75 -16.33 3.65
CA GLU A 80 61.30 -17.62 4.09
C GLU A 80 62.78 -17.54 4.47
N ASN A 81 63.54 -16.58 3.93
CA ASN A 81 64.98 -16.40 4.19
C ASN A 81 65.30 -15.49 5.40
N LEU A 82 64.29 -14.98 6.10
CA LEU A 82 64.46 -13.98 7.16
C LEU A 82 64.17 -14.51 8.57
N VAL A 83 63.19 -15.41 8.70
CA VAL A 83 62.78 -16.02 9.96
C VAL A 83 62.50 -17.48 9.68
N GLN A 84 63.09 -18.38 10.47
CA GLN A 84 62.93 -19.83 10.30
C GLN A 84 61.63 -20.28 10.97
N TRP A 85 60.51 -19.94 10.32
CA TRP A 85 59.13 -20.15 10.80
C TRP A 85 58.85 -21.56 11.32
N GLN A 86 59.40 -22.59 10.68
CA GLN A 86 59.27 -23.99 11.11
C GLN A 86 59.86 -24.24 12.51
N LYS A 87 60.97 -23.55 12.87
CA LYS A 87 61.58 -23.65 14.20
C LYS A 87 60.73 -23.01 15.29
N ILE A 88 60.01 -21.93 14.96
CA ILE A 88 59.06 -21.30 15.89
C ILE A 88 57.93 -22.29 16.23
N LEU A 89 57.36 -22.97 15.23
CA LEU A 89 56.32 -23.99 15.45
C LEU A 89 56.85 -25.20 16.24
N GLN A 90 58.12 -25.58 16.03
CA GLN A 90 58.77 -26.70 16.73
C GLN A 90 59.30 -26.34 18.13
N GLY A 91 59.24 -25.06 18.54
CA GLY A 91 59.77 -24.62 19.84
C GLY A 91 61.29 -24.46 19.88
N GLU A 92 61.99 -24.51 18.74
CA GLU A 92 63.44 -24.45 18.65
C GLU A 92 63.96 -23.02 18.49
N ASN A 93 65.00 -22.66 19.24
CA ASN A 93 65.69 -21.35 19.13
C ASN A 93 64.76 -20.13 19.19
N LEU A 94 63.64 -20.23 19.93
CA LEU A 94 62.58 -19.21 20.01
C LEU A 94 63.11 -17.79 20.26
N GLU A 95 64.06 -17.63 21.18
CA GLU A 95 64.65 -16.31 21.50
C GLU A 95 65.30 -15.63 20.29
N LEU A 96 65.93 -16.40 19.39
CA LEU A 96 66.60 -15.87 18.21
C LEU A 96 65.59 -15.47 17.14
N GLU A 97 64.68 -16.39 16.79
CA GLU A 97 63.71 -16.15 15.72
C GLU A 97 62.67 -15.09 16.12
N PHE A 98 62.23 -15.05 17.38
CA PHE A 98 61.43 -13.93 17.88
C PHE A 98 62.22 -12.63 17.96
N SER A 99 63.52 -12.64 18.29
CA SER A 99 64.33 -11.42 18.20
C SER A 99 64.34 -10.88 16.76
N LYS A 100 64.47 -11.73 15.73
CA LYS A 100 64.38 -11.29 14.32
C LYS A 100 63.01 -10.69 14.00
N VAL A 101 61.92 -11.37 14.37
CA VAL A 101 60.53 -10.89 14.18
C VAL A 101 60.32 -9.52 14.84
N ILE A 102 60.72 -9.36 16.10
CA ILE A 102 60.53 -8.11 16.86
C ILE A 102 61.41 -6.99 16.28
N VAL A 103 62.63 -7.28 15.83
CA VAL A 103 63.48 -6.29 15.13
C VAL A 103 62.80 -5.77 13.85
N LEU A 104 62.17 -6.64 13.07
CA LEU A 104 61.44 -6.26 11.86
C LEU A 104 60.15 -5.45 12.18
N LEU A 105 59.40 -5.86 13.20
CA LEU A 105 58.21 -5.12 13.68
C LEU A 105 58.59 -3.75 14.26
N PHE A 106 59.71 -3.67 14.99
CA PHE A 106 60.26 -2.41 15.51
C PHE A 106 60.68 -1.49 14.36
N TYR A 107 61.43 -2.02 13.38
CA TYR A 107 61.80 -1.26 12.18
C TYR A 107 60.56 -0.71 11.45
N TYR A 108 59.54 -1.57 11.23
CA TYR A 108 58.27 -1.16 10.66
C TYR A 108 57.60 -0.04 11.47
N SER A 109 57.51 -0.19 12.80
CA SER A 109 56.93 0.84 13.68
C SER A 109 57.63 2.18 13.56
N THR A 110 58.96 2.21 13.42
CA THR A 110 59.71 3.47 13.27
C THR A 110 59.54 4.10 11.88
N MET A 111 59.38 3.28 10.84
CA MET A 111 59.19 3.76 9.46
C MET A 111 57.74 4.17 9.15
N SER A 112 56.74 3.56 9.77
CA SER A 112 55.33 3.89 9.59
C SER A 112 55.03 5.36 9.91
N SER A 113 54.09 5.97 9.18
CA SER A 113 53.53 7.29 9.52
C SER A 113 52.56 7.22 10.71
N LYS A 114 51.97 6.05 10.99
CA LYS A 114 50.81 5.89 11.87
C LYS A 114 51.12 6.00 13.37
N ASN A 115 52.35 5.72 13.82
CA ASN A 115 52.71 5.68 15.26
C ASN A 115 54.08 6.33 15.61
N PRO A 116 54.22 7.67 15.58
CA PRO A 116 55.52 8.35 15.72
C PRO A 116 56.00 8.64 17.16
N LYS A 117 55.33 8.19 18.23
CA LYS A 117 55.30 8.94 19.52
C LYS A 117 55.60 8.18 20.83
N LYS A 118 56.40 7.11 20.84
CA LYS A 118 56.73 6.34 22.07
C LYS A 118 58.22 5.93 22.25
N SER A 119 59.15 6.64 21.63
CA SER A 119 60.59 6.32 21.73
C SER A 119 61.31 6.99 22.92
N GLU A 120 60.65 7.92 23.60
CA GLU A 120 61.22 8.75 24.68
C GLU A 120 61.06 8.13 26.09
N ASP A 121 60.12 7.21 26.27
CA ASP A 121 59.73 6.64 27.58
C ASP A 121 60.70 5.55 28.11
N PHE A 122 61.70 5.15 27.33
CA PHE A 122 62.65 4.09 27.70
C PHE A 122 63.81 4.59 28.57
N ASP A 123 64.38 3.74 29.41
CA ASP A 123 65.62 4.04 30.11
C ASP A 123 66.83 4.11 29.15
N HIS A 124 67.87 4.84 29.53
CA HIS A 124 69.01 5.12 28.64
C HIS A 124 69.75 3.85 28.16
N LYS A 125 69.78 2.77 28.95
CA LYS A 125 70.39 1.49 28.54
C LYS A 125 69.55 0.83 27.44
N THR A 126 68.24 0.74 27.62
CA THR A 126 67.31 0.27 26.58
C THR A 126 67.37 1.13 25.32
N GLN A 127 67.38 2.46 25.45
CA GLN A 127 67.51 3.38 24.31
C GLN A 127 68.82 3.14 23.53
N THR A 128 69.94 2.90 24.22
CA THR A 128 71.24 2.63 23.59
C THR A 128 71.22 1.33 22.79
N GLU A 129 70.65 0.25 23.35
CA GLU A 129 70.55 -1.05 22.67
C GLU A 129 69.58 -0.98 21.48
N LEU A 130 68.39 -0.37 21.64
CA LEU A 130 67.43 -0.15 20.54
C LEU A 130 67.99 0.75 19.43
N ALA A 131 68.76 1.79 19.77
CA ALA A 131 69.47 2.61 18.79
C ALA A 131 70.55 1.82 18.04
N SER A 132 71.29 0.94 18.73
CA SER A 132 72.26 0.06 18.09
C SER A 132 71.59 -0.91 17.10
N ILE A 133 70.43 -1.46 17.47
CA ILE A 133 69.61 -2.35 16.64
C ILE A 133 69.10 -1.61 15.41
N LEU A 134 68.48 -0.44 15.60
CA LEU A 134 67.93 0.36 14.50
C LEU A 134 69.02 0.80 13.53
N ARG A 135 70.17 1.26 14.05
CA ARG A 135 71.33 1.64 13.24
C ARG A 135 71.90 0.47 12.47
N PHE A 136 72.03 -0.71 13.07
CA PHE A 136 72.45 -1.93 12.39
C PHE A 136 71.53 -2.30 11.22
N VAL A 137 70.19 -2.21 11.40
CA VAL A 137 69.22 -2.44 10.33
C VAL A 137 69.37 -1.42 9.21
N LEU A 138 69.55 -0.13 9.52
CA LEU A 138 69.77 0.92 8.53
C LEU A 138 71.07 0.73 7.73
N ASP A 139 72.16 0.35 8.39
CA ASP A 139 73.45 0.15 7.75
C ASP A 139 73.49 -1.11 6.85
N ASN A 140 72.55 -2.07 7.05
CA ASN A 140 72.50 -3.34 6.31
C ASN A 140 71.25 -3.52 5.42
N GLU A 141 70.38 -2.52 5.30
CA GLU A 141 69.10 -2.59 4.56
C GLU A 141 69.25 -2.92 3.06
N GLU A 142 70.40 -2.64 2.44
CA GLU A 142 70.63 -3.03 1.04
C GLU A 142 70.97 -4.53 0.89
N SER A 143 71.35 -5.19 1.98
CA SER A 143 71.55 -6.65 2.07
C SER A 143 70.45 -7.30 2.92
N LEU A 144 69.19 -7.15 2.49
CA LEU A 144 67.96 -7.65 3.14
C LEU A 144 67.80 -9.19 3.20
N CYS A 145 68.90 -9.94 3.22
CA CYS A 145 68.95 -11.30 3.76
C CYS A 145 69.55 -11.22 5.17
N LEU A 146 68.73 -10.81 6.14
CA LEU A 146 69.10 -10.60 7.55
C LEU A 146 69.24 -11.92 8.34
N ASP A 147 69.90 -12.94 7.78
CA ASP A 147 70.20 -14.17 8.53
C ASP A 147 71.59 -14.05 9.19
N ASP A 148 72.67 -14.48 8.55
CA ASP A 148 74.01 -14.58 9.19
C ASP A 148 74.51 -13.30 9.87
N LYS A 149 74.35 -12.13 9.24
CA LYS A 149 74.82 -10.85 9.82
C LYS A 149 74.02 -10.45 11.05
N LEU A 150 72.69 -10.63 11.03
CA LEU A 150 71.82 -10.28 12.16
C LEU A 150 71.97 -11.28 13.29
N ILE A 151 72.06 -12.58 12.99
CA ILE A 151 72.39 -13.63 13.98
C ILE A 151 73.70 -13.27 14.70
N ASN A 152 74.75 -12.96 13.93
CA ASN A 152 76.03 -12.52 14.49
C ASN A 152 75.88 -11.25 15.34
N PHE A 153 75.11 -10.26 14.93
CA PHE A 153 74.89 -9.02 15.70
C PHE A 153 74.12 -9.25 17.00
N LEU A 154 73.09 -10.12 17.00
CA LEU A 154 72.28 -10.45 18.17
C LEU A 154 73.03 -11.33 19.18
N GLN A 155 73.98 -12.16 18.72
CA GLN A 155 74.84 -12.98 19.59
C GLN A 155 76.09 -12.24 20.10
N ARG A 156 76.61 -11.25 19.35
CA ARG A 156 77.87 -10.58 19.66
C ARG A 156 77.70 -9.45 20.68
N LYS A 157 78.37 -9.60 21.82
CA LYS A 157 78.61 -8.51 22.79
C LYS A 157 79.39 -7.38 22.12
N ALA A 158 78.88 -6.15 22.22
CA ALA A 158 79.49 -5.00 21.55
C ALA A 158 80.87 -4.68 22.15
N ARG A 159 81.95 -4.93 21.40
CA ARG A 159 83.19 -4.18 21.57
C ARG A 159 83.02 -2.84 20.86
N PHE A 160 82.75 -1.81 21.64
CA PHE A 160 83.05 -0.45 21.19
C PHE A 160 84.57 -0.35 21.01
N PRO A 161 85.08 0.24 19.92
CA PRO A 161 86.48 0.60 19.82
C PRO A 161 86.75 1.76 20.79
N SER A 162 87.23 1.43 21.99
CA SER A 162 87.94 2.40 22.82
C SER A 162 89.27 2.73 22.13
N SER A 163 89.68 4.00 22.22
CA SER A 163 90.96 4.48 21.70
C SER A 163 92.12 3.80 22.42
N GLY A 164 93.12 3.30 21.69
CA GLY A 164 94.33 2.69 22.26
C GLY A 164 95.12 1.81 21.29
N ASP A 165 96.12 2.45 20.66
CA ASP A 165 97.45 1.94 20.27
C ASP A 165 97.63 0.69 19.37
N ASP A 166 98.10 1.01 18.15
CA ASP A 166 99.32 0.49 17.49
C ASP A 166 99.52 -0.97 16.99
N ALA A 167 100.39 -1.00 15.96
CA ALA A 167 101.07 -2.11 15.30
C ALA A 167 100.26 -3.00 14.35
N SER A 168 100.73 -3.42 13.17
CA SER A 168 101.80 -3.01 12.23
C SER A 168 101.84 -4.12 11.15
N GLY A 169 102.35 -3.81 9.95
CA GLY A 169 102.64 -4.82 8.92
C GLY A 169 101.52 -5.01 7.87
N SER A 170 101.70 -4.98 6.55
CA SER A 170 102.78 -4.61 5.60
C SER A 170 102.55 -5.47 4.35
N SER A 171 102.34 -4.83 3.18
CA SER A 171 102.94 -5.19 1.86
C SER A 171 102.53 -6.54 1.20
N ASP A 172 102.36 -6.69 -0.13
CA ASP A 172 102.30 -5.74 -1.25
C ASP A 172 101.64 -6.35 -2.52
N ALA A 173 101.43 -5.46 -3.50
CA ALA A 173 101.35 -5.66 -4.97
C ALA A 173 100.01 -6.15 -5.59
N MET A 174 99.45 -5.55 -6.65
CA MET A 174 99.89 -4.45 -7.55
C MET A 174 98.69 -3.57 -8.01
N SER A 175 98.97 -2.30 -8.37
CA SER A 175 98.03 -1.28 -8.92
C SER A 175 97.81 -1.45 -10.45
N PRO A 176 97.09 -0.57 -11.23
CA PRO A 176 96.59 0.80 -11.00
C PRO A 176 95.06 0.99 -11.26
N TYR A 177 94.37 2.07 -10.87
CA TYR A 177 94.60 3.47 -11.23
C TYR A 177 94.20 4.48 -10.13
N MET A 178 95.05 5.50 -9.97
CA MET A 178 94.81 6.64 -9.08
C MET A 178 93.79 7.61 -9.67
N SER A 179 92.81 8.04 -8.85
CA SER A 179 92.22 9.38 -8.95
C SER A 179 91.58 9.82 -7.63
N HIS A 180 92.43 10.34 -6.74
CA HIS A 180 92.16 11.54 -5.95
C HIS A 180 90.73 11.71 -5.38
N ARG A 181 90.45 11.07 -4.23
CA ARG A 181 89.64 11.73 -3.20
C ARG A 181 90.53 12.11 -2.03
N ARG A 182 91.08 13.33 -2.11
CA ARG A 182 91.64 14.00 -0.93
C ARG A 182 90.55 14.06 0.13
N LYS A 183 90.94 13.82 1.38
CA LYS A 183 90.09 14.15 2.54
C LYS A 183 89.91 15.66 2.55
N THR A 184 88.79 16.15 2.02
CA THR A 184 88.27 17.44 2.48
C THR A 184 87.61 17.13 3.81
N GLU A 185 88.34 17.40 4.90
CA GLU A 185 87.80 17.36 6.25
C GLU A 185 86.85 18.55 6.40
N VAL A 186 85.64 18.38 5.87
CA VAL A 186 84.56 19.33 6.12
C VAL A 186 84.20 19.17 7.58
N ARG A 187 84.66 20.11 8.42
CA ARG A 187 83.97 20.39 9.67
C ARG A 187 82.53 20.69 9.30
N PHE A 188 81.64 19.74 9.51
CA PHE A 188 80.22 20.04 9.51
C PHE A 188 80.01 21.09 10.59
N LEU A 189 79.59 22.29 10.17
CA LEU A 189 78.95 23.21 11.08
C LEU A 189 77.83 22.43 11.75
N GLU A 190 77.83 22.47 13.08
CA GLU A 190 76.78 21.87 13.90
C GLU A 190 75.45 22.51 13.49
N LEU A 191 74.66 21.77 12.71
CA LEU A 191 73.45 22.29 12.08
C LEU A 191 72.39 22.49 13.17
N HIS A 192 72.39 23.67 13.77
CA HIS A 192 71.31 24.12 14.65
C HIS A 192 69.97 23.89 13.96
N ARG A 193 69.04 23.20 14.66
CA ARG A 193 67.71 22.86 14.18
C ARG A 193 66.99 24.08 13.60
N VAL A 194 66.84 24.15 12.27
CA VAL A 194 65.98 25.13 11.62
C VAL A 194 64.64 24.48 11.30
N ALA A 195 63.59 25.09 11.84
CA ALA A 195 62.16 24.76 11.76
C ALA A 195 61.70 23.69 10.74
N SER A 196 61.12 22.62 11.27
CA SER A 196 59.91 22.00 10.69
C SER A 196 58.85 21.93 11.78
N SER A 197 57.68 22.49 11.51
CA SER A 197 56.66 22.79 12.51
C SER A 197 55.82 21.58 12.89
N SER A 198 56.08 20.97 14.05
CA SER A 198 55.02 20.62 15.02
C SER A 198 55.60 19.99 16.30
N THR A 199 55.21 20.55 17.44
CA THR A 199 55.27 19.93 18.78
C THR A 199 56.62 19.38 19.25
N MET A 200 57.53 20.27 19.66
CA MET A 200 58.51 19.98 20.73
C MET A 200 58.31 21.02 21.83
N LYS A 201 57.93 20.60 23.04
CA LYS A 201 57.90 21.48 24.22
C LYS A 201 59.32 21.72 24.72
N SER A 202 59.58 22.93 25.20
CA SER A 202 60.85 23.35 25.79
C SER A 202 61.17 22.62 27.11
N LEU A 203 62.31 21.95 27.18
CA LEU A 203 63.00 21.57 28.42
C LEU A 203 64.54 21.76 28.24
N PRO A 204 65.33 21.89 29.33
CA PRO A 204 66.65 22.52 29.28
C PRO A 204 67.78 21.69 28.63
N ALA A 205 68.82 22.39 28.18
CA ALA A 205 69.91 21.88 27.35
C ALA A 205 71.03 21.11 28.08
N ASP A 206 70.73 20.41 29.18
CA ASP A 206 71.70 19.64 29.99
C ASP A 206 71.29 18.16 30.22
N ALA A 207 70.32 17.66 29.46
CA ALA A 207 70.06 16.21 29.37
C ALA A 207 70.88 15.62 28.21
N PRO A 208 71.61 14.49 28.39
CA PRO A 208 72.27 13.82 27.27
C PRO A 208 71.23 13.42 26.23
N SER A 209 71.52 13.70 24.96
CA SER A 209 70.64 13.37 23.84
C SER A 209 70.30 11.87 23.85
N SER A 210 69.01 11.56 23.71
CA SER A 210 68.57 10.17 23.63
C SER A 210 69.20 9.49 22.40
N PRO A 211 69.90 8.34 22.56
CA PRO A 211 70.49 7.61 21.44
C PRO A 211 69.47 7.23 20.36
N MET A 212 68.20 7.03 20.75
CA MET A 212 67.11 6.76 19.80
C MET A 212 66.76 7.99 18.95
N ILE A 213 66.71 9.17 19.57
CA ILE A 213 66.41 10.45 18.89
C ILE A 213 67.50 10.75 17.84
N GLU A 214 68.77 10.50 18.14
CA GLU A 214 69.89 10.70 17.20
C GLU A 214 69.76 9.85 15.94
N VAL A 215 69.46 8.56 16.07
CA VAL A 215 69.28 7.66 14.92
C VAL A 215 68.05 8.08 14.09
N LEU A 216 66.93 8.42 14.74
CA LEU A 216 65.68 8.83 14.07
C LEU A 216 65.79 10.19 13.35
N HIS A 217 66.67 11.09 13.80
CA HIS A 217 66.94 12.36 13.11
C HIS A 217 68.08 12.31 12.10
N THR A 218 68.75 11.16 11.94
CA THR A 218 69.78 11.00 10.90
C THR A 218 69.15 11.16 9.51
N PRO A 219 69.70 11.98 8.58
CA PRO A 219 69.09 12.24 7.27
C PRO A 219 68.81 10.99 6.44
N GLN A 220 69.64 9.95 6.59
CA GLN A 220 69.45 8.62 5.99
C GLN A 220 68.13 7.97 6.42
N PHE A 221 67.80 8.01 7.71
CA PHE A 221 66.54 7.48 8.24
C PHE A 221 65.34 8.26 7.70
N GLN A 222 65.39 9.59 7.79
CA GLN A 222 64.30 10.47 7.35
C GLN A 222 64.00 10.34 5.85
N MET A 223 65.04 10.30 5.01
CA MET A 223 64.91 10.13 3.56
C MET A 223 64.30 8.78 3.19
N ARG A 224 64.67 7.69 3.89
CA ARG A 224 64.11 6.35 3.67
C ARG A 224 62.65 6.27 4.10
N ARG A 225 62.32 6.83 5.26
CA ARG A 225 60.96 6.95 5.78
C ARG A 225 60.02 7.64 4.78
N LEU A 226 60.44 8.80 4.24
CA LEU A 226 59.68 9.55 3.24
C LEU A 226 59.51 8.77 1.93
N LYS A 227 60.55 8.09 1.45
CA LYS A 227 60.46 7.26 0.23
C LYS A 227 59.42 6.14 0.37
N LYS A 228 59.40 5.45 1.52
CA LYS A 228 58.44 4.37 1.79
C LYS A 228 57.01 4.88 1.92
N GLN A 229 56.80 6.00 2.62
CA GLN A 229 55.49 6.64 2.72
C GLN A 229 54.97 7.10 1.35
N LEU A 230 55.86 7.54 0.45
CA LEU A 230 55.48 7.95 -0.90
C LEU A 230 55.11 6.78 -1.82
N SER A 231 55.69 5.57 -1.64
CA SER A 231 55.23 4.38 -2.37
C SER A 231 53.88 3.90 -1.87
N GLU A 232 53.68 3.82 -0.54
CA GLU A 232 52.39 3.43 0.07
C GLU A 232 51.23 4.32 -0.42
N VAL A 233 51.44 5.65 -0.51
CA VAL A 233 50.41 6.58 -1.03
C VAL A 233 50.14 6.41 -2.53
N ARG A 234 51.12 5.98 -3.33
CA ARG A 234 50.90 5.71 -4.76
C ARG A 234 50.08 4.44 -4.95
N GLU A 235 50.40 3.39 -4.21
CA GLU A 235 49.65 2.13 -4.24
C GLU A 235 48.18 2.36 -3.88
N CYS A 236 47.88 3.05 -2.77
CA CYS A 236 46.51 3.41 -2.40
C CYS A 236 45.78 4.26 -3.46
N ARG A 237 46.48 5.14 -4.17
CA ARG A 237 45.88 5.93 -5.26
C ARG A 237 45.54 5.03 -6.44
N ASP A 238 46.45 4.16 -6.84
CA ASP A 238 46.29 3.28 -8.00
C ASP A 238 45.15 2.27 -7.76
N GLU A 239 44.98 1.79 -6.51
CA GLU A 239 43.80 1.03 -6.06
C GLU A 239 42.50 1.81 -6.23
N LEU A 240 42.43 3.06 -5.73
CA LEU A 240 41.26 3.92 -5.86
C LEU A 240 40.94 4.30 -7.33
N GLU A 241 41.94 4.46 -8.18
CA GLU A 241 41.75 4.68 -9.62
C GLU A 241 41.08 3.47 -10.29
N VAL A 242 41.45 2.24 -9.88
CA VAL A 242 40.81 1.00 -10.36
C VAL A 242 39.36 0.88 -9.85
N GLU A 243 39.09 1.16 -8.57
CA GLU A 243 37.74 1.17 -8.02
C GLU A 243 36.83 2.20 -8.72
N LEU A 244 37.34 3.41 -8.98
CA LEU A 244 36.62 4.43 -9.74
C LEU A 244 36.32 3.99 -11.18
N ALA A 245 37.25 3.31 -11.86
CA ALA A 245 37.00 2.78 -13.20
C ALA A 245 35.90 1.68 -13.19
N GLN A 246 35.89 0.81 -12.18
CA GLN A 246 34.84 -0.21 -12.01
C GLN A 246 33.47 0.43 -11.71
N ASN A 247 33.43 1.45 -10.85
CA ASN A 247 32.19 2.18 -10.55
C ASN A 247 31.61 2.90 -11.77
N HIS A 248 32.43 3.56 -12.60
CA HIS A 248 31.97 4.15 -13.86
C HIS A 248 31.40 3.09 -14.82
N LYS A 249 32.00 1.89 -14.90
CA LYS A 249 31.47 0.79 -15.70
C LYS A 249 30.09 0.36 -15.21
N HIS A 250 29.91 0.18 -13.89
CA HIS A 250 28.62 -0.18 -13.32
C HIS A 250 27.55 0.90 -13.48
N LEU A 251 27.92 2.19 -13.43
CA LEU A 251 27.02 3.29 -13.76
C LEU A 251 26.55 3.21 -15.22
N ALA A 252 27.46 3.02 -16.18
CA ALA A 252 27.11 2.85 -17.59
C ALA A 252 26.20 1.62 -17.85
N GLU A 253 26.45 0.50 -17.17
CA GLU A 253 25.58 -0.68 -17.19
C GLU A 253 24.16 -0.37 -16.66
N LYS A 254 24.06 0.45 -15.60
CA LYS A 254 22.78 0.88 -15.03
C LYS A 254 22.06 1.91 -15.88
N GLU A 255 22.77 2.86 -16.48
CA GLU A 255 22.22 3.82 -17.44
C GLU A 255 21.64 3.11 -18.67
N ALA A 256 22.36 2.12 -19.23
CA ALA A 256 21.85 1.29 -20.31
C ALA A 256 20.59 0.49 -19.90
N GLN A 257 20.56 -0.06 -18.67
CA GLN A 257 19.38 -0.72 -18.13
C GLN A 257 18.19 0.27 -17.97
N ILE A 258 18.45 1.49 -17.50
CA ILE A 258 17.43 2.54 -17.36
C ILE A 258 16.91 2.96 -18.74
N SER A 259 17.77 3.16 -19.74
CA SER A 259 17.34 3.47 -21.11
C SER A 259 16.48 2.37 -21.72
N LEU A 260 16.83 1.09 -21.50
CA LEU A 260 16.00 -0.03 -21.95
C LEU A 260 14.63 -0.04 -21.26
N LEU A 261 14.58 0.17 -19.95
CA LEU A 261 13.33 0.25 -19.20
C LEU A 261 12.49 1.48 -19.62
N GLN A 262 13.12 2.62 -19.91
CA GLN A 262 12.46 3.81 -20.46
C GLN A 262 11.86 3.53 -21.84
N GLN A 263 12.60 2.86 -22.74
CA GLN A 263 12.08 2.42 -24.04
C GLN A 263 10.93 1.42 -23.89
N GLN A 264 11.00 0.49 -22.94
CA GLN A 264 9.88 -0.43 -22.64
C GLN A 264 8.66 0.32 -22.10
N ILE A 265 8.85 1.30 -21.21
CA ILE A 265 7.77 2.17 -20.71
C ILE A 265 7.17 3.03 -21.83
N GLU A 266 7.99 3.54 -22.75
CA GLU A 266 7.53 4.27 -23.94
C GLU A 266 6.71 3.36 -24.86
N HIS A 267 7.22 2.17 -25.17
CA HIS A 267 6.51 1.18 -25.99
C HIS A 267 5.22 0.70 -25.33
N LEU A 268 5.21 0.50 -24.00
CA LEU A 268 4.00 0.18 -23.23
C LEU A 268 3.03 1.38 -23.16
N ARG A 269 3.52 2.62 -23.15
CA ARG A 269 2.68 3.82 -23.23
C ARG A 269 2.02 3.90 -24.60
N ILE A 270 2.78 3.75 -25.68
CA ILE A 270 2.27 3.70 -27.06
C ILE A 270 1.29 2.54 -27.23
N LEU A 271 1.57 1.35 -26.70
CA LEU A 271 0.61 0.24 -26.71
C LEU A 271 -0.66 0.54 -25.90
N ARG A 272 -0.54 1.25 -24.78
CA ARG A 272 -1.67 1.66 -23.94
C ARG A 272 -2.50 2.77 -24.57
N GLU A 273 -1.86 3.69 -25.26
CA GLU A 273 -2.47 4.80 -26.01
C GLU A 273 -3.15 4.25 -27.27
N ASN A 274 -2.51 3.30 -27.98
CA ASN A 274 -3.16 2.49 -29.01
C ASN A 274 -4.29 1.61 -28.45
N GLN A 275 -4.24 1.14 -27.19
CA GLN A 275 -5.35 0.50 -26.45
C GLN A 275 -6.33 1.48 -25.79
N ALA A 276 -6.18 2.78 -26.01
CA ALA A 276 -7.15 3.81 -25.67
C ALA A 276 -7.83 4.35 -26.93
N GLU A 277 -7.08 4.43 -28.04
CA GLU A 277 -7.60 4.70 -29.39
C GLU A 277 -8.36 3.50 -29.96
N LEU A 278 -7.82 2.27 -29.86
CA LEU A 278 -8.67 1.08 -29.80
C LEU A 278 -9.30 1.05 -28.42
N GLN A 279 -10.53 1.59 -28.32
CA GLN A 279 -11.47 1.52 -27.21
C GLN A 279 -11.27 0.30 -26.29
N GLU A 280 -11.52 0.44 -24.98
CA GLU A 280 -11.72 -0.73 -24.09
C GLU A 280 -12.52 -1.77 -24.86
N PRO A 281 -11.98 -3.00 -25.05
CA PRO A 281 -12.47 -3.90 -26.08
C PRO A 281 -13.96 -4.07 -25.84
N LYS A 282 -14.80 -3.80 -26.86
CA LYS A 282 -16.26 -3.64 -26.68
C LYS A 282 -16.89 -4.80 -25.91
N GLU A 283 -16.31 -5.99 -26.04
CA GLU A 283 -16.60 -7.19 -25.25
C GLU A 283 -16.51 -6.99 -23.72
N LEU A 284 -15.49 -6.30 -23.20
CA LEU A 284 -15.36 -5.97 -21.77
C LEU A 284 -16.39 -4.93 -21.32
N GLU A 285 -16.69 -3.91 -22.14
CA GLU A 285 -17.72 -2.92 -21.81
C GLU A 285 -19.12 -3.56 -21.84
N GLU A 286 -19.42 -4.34 -22.88
CA GLU A 286 -20.60 -5.21 -22.94
C GLU A 286 -20.66 -6.18 -21.75
N LEU A 287 -19.54 -6.76 -21.30
CA LEU A 287 -19.52 -7.64 -20.13
C LEU A 287 -19.76 -6.88 -18.83
N ARG A 288 -19.31 -5.62 -18.71
CA ARG A 288 -19.68 -4.74 -17.58
C ARG A 288 -21.17 -4.42 -17.61
N GLU A 289 -21.72 -3.98 -18.74
CA GLU A 289 -23.16 -3.71 -18.91
C GLU A 289 -24.00 -4.97 -18.61
N LYS A 290 -23.59 -6.14 -19.12
CA LYS A 290 -24.24 -7.43 -18.82
C LYS A 290 -24.16 -7.78 -17.33
N ASN A 291 -23.04 -7.51 -16.67
CA ASN A 291 -22.87 -7.76 -15.24
C ASN A 291 -23.71 -6.78 -14.39
N GLU A 292 -23.77 -5.49 -14.74
CA GLU A 292 -24.66 -4.52 -14.10
C GLU A 292 -26.14 -4.88 -14.31
N SER A 293 -26.53 -5.28 -15.53
CA SER A 293 -27.86 -5.81 -15.84
C SER A 293 -28.21 -7.07 -15.02
N LEU A 294 -27.24 -7.96 -14.81
CA LEU A 294 -27.41 -9.15 -13.98
C LEU A 294 -27.49 -8.80 -12.49
N MET A 295 -26.69 -7.85 -12.00
CA MET A 295 -26.78 -7.35 -10.62
C MET A 295 -28.11 -6.65 -10.35
N MET A 296 -28.63 -5.87 -11.30
CA MET A 296 -29.94 -5.24 -11.17
C MET A 296 -31.05 -6.30 -11.15
N ARG A 297 -31.06 -7.27 -12.08
CA ARG A 297 -32.00 -8.41 -12.03
C ARG A 297 -31.88 -9.25 -10.75
N LEU A 298 -30.68 -9.41 -10.21
CA LEU A 298 -30.46 -10.10 -8.93
C LEU A 298 -31.08 -9.30 -7.77
N ARG A 299 -30.90 -7.97 -7.74
CA ARG A 299 -31.54 -7.09 -6.74
C ARG A 299 -33.07 -7.13 -6.87
N ASP A 300 -33.61 -7.10 -8.08
CA ASP A 300 -35.05 -7.17 -8.34
C ASP A 300 -35.65 -8.51 -7.92
N THR A 301 -34.99 -9.63 -8.24
CA THR A 301 -35.44 -10.96 -7.80
C THR A 301 -35.29 -11.15 -6.28
N LEU A 302 -34.26 -10.60 -5.65
CA LEU A 302 -34.14 -10.57 -4.19
C LEU A 302 -35.25 -9.75 -3.54
N LYS A 303 -35.62 -8.60 -4.13
CA LYS A 303 -36.75 -7.77 -3.68
C LYS A 303 -38.07 -8.54 -3.82
N GLN A 304 -38.33 -9.14 -4.98
CA GLN A 304 -39.50 -10.01 -5.19
C GLN A 304 -39.54 -11.17 -4.17
N CYS A 305 -38.40 -11.78 -3.82
CA CYS A 305 -38.34 -12.79 -2.77
C CYS A 305 -38.65 -12.25 -1.37
N GLN A 306 -38.32 -10.99 -1.08
CA GLN A 306 -38.71 -10.32 0.18
C GLN A 306 -40.20 -10.00 0.19
N ASP A 307 -40.74 -9.45 -0.89
CA ASP A 307 -42.16 -9.11 -1.05
C ASP A 307 -43.03 -10.38 -0.95
N MET A 308 -42.67 -11.46 -1.67
CA MET A 308 -43.33 -12.78 -1.55
C MET A 308 -43.22 -13.38 -0.14
N LYS A 309 -42.15 -13.08 0.61
CA LYS A 309 -41.98 -13.52 2.01
C LYS A 309 -42.86 -12.70 2.96
N THR A 310 -43.11 -11.42 2.70
CA THR A 310 -44.09 -10.63 3.45
C THR A 310 -45.52 -11.06 3.12
N ASP A 311 -45.83 -11.33 1.85
CA ASP A 311 -47.15 -11.79 1.41
C ASP A 311 -47.46 -13.17 1.95
N LYS A 312 -46.49 -14.11 1.90
CA LYS A 312 -46.60 -15.41 2.57
C LYS A 312 -46.95 -15.25 4.05
N LYS A 313 -46.27 -14.38 4.78
CA LYS A 313 -46.57 -14.11 6.20
C LYS A 313 -47.95 -13.45 6.42
N GLN A 314 -48.47 -12.70 5.45
CA GLN A 314 -49.84 -12.17 5.53
C GLN A 314 -50.88 -13.27 5.28
N LEU A 315 -50.63 -14.14 4.30
CA LEU A 315 -51.49 -15.30 4.00
C LEU A 315 -51.49 -16.33 5.14
N GLU A 316 -50.33 -16.58 5.77
CA GLU A 316 -50.22 -17.42 6.98
C GLU A 316 -51.14 -16.86 8.09
N ARG A 317 -51.04 -15.57 8.43
CA ARG A 317 -51.93 -14.95 9.44
C ARG A 317 -53.42 -15.01 9.07
N LYS A 318 -53.78 -14.85 7.79
CA LYS A 318 -55.17 -15.00 7.34
C LYS A 318 -55.66 -16.45 7.44
N ASN A 319 -54.77 -17.42 7.17
CA ASN A 319 -55.07 -18.83 7.34
C ASN A 319 -55.24 -19.19 8.82
N ASP A 320 -54.44 -18.61 9.71
CA ASP A 320 -54.60 -18.76 11.17
C ASP A 320 -55.96 -18.19 11.63
N GLN A 321 -56.32 -16.98 11.17
CA GLN A 321 -57.64 -16.36 11.42
C GLN A 321 -58.80 -17.24 10.91
N TRP A 322 -58.72 -17.74 9.67
CA TRP A 322 -59.74 -18.65 9.14
C TRP A 322 -59.78 -19.99 9.87
N ALA A 323 -58.66 -20.47 10.43
CA ALA A 323 -58.65 -21.66 11.27
C ALA A 323 -59.35 -21.42 12.62
N GLU A 324 -59.15 -20.25 13.23
CA GLU A 324 -59.88 -19.81 14.44
C GLU A 324 -61.38 -19.67 14.17
N GLU A 325 -61.78 -18.96 13.11
CA GLU A 325 -63.18 -18.81 12.68
C GLU A 325 -63.85 -20.17 12.38
N ASN A 326 -63.16 -21.07 11.67
CA ASN A 326 -63.65 -22.43 11.45
C ASN A 326 -63.75 -23.24 12.76
N GLY A 327 -62.86 -23.00 13.71
CA GLY A 327 -62.93 -23.57 15.07
C GLY A 327 -64.19 -23.12 15.80
N GLU A 328 -64.49 -21.82 15.80
CA GLU A 328 -65.72 -21.27 16.35
C GLU A 328 -66.98 -21.80 15.66
N LEU A 329 -67.00 -21.84 14.33
CA LEU A 329 -68.13 -22.37 13.56
C LEU A 329 -68.35 -23.85 13.85
N THR A 330 -67.28 -24.64 13.94
CA THR A 330 -67.33 -26.06 14.33
C THR A 330 -67.87 -26.23 15.75
N TYR A 331 -67.49 -25.34 16.68
CA TYR A 331 -68.06 -25.32 18.02
C TYR A 331 -69.56 -24.99 18.00
N LYS A 332 -69.97 -23.93 17.30
CA LYS A 332 -71.38 -23.50 17.16
C LYS A 332 -72.24 -24.61 16.52
N VAL A 333 -71.76 -25.29 15.49
CA VAL A 333 -72.44 -26.44 14.86
C VAL A 333 -72.59 -27.61 15.85
N ARG A 334 -71.55 -27.90 16.64
CA ARG A 334 -71.62 -28.95 17.67
C ARG A 334 -72.60 -28.59 18.79
N ASP A 335 -72.59 -27.35 19.26
CA ASP A 335 -73.55 -26.86 20.27
C ASP A 335 -75.00 -26.94 19.75
N LEU A 336 -75.26 -26.48 18.53
CA LEU A 336 -76.58 -26.60 17.89
C LEU A 336 -77.00 -28.07 17.70
N SER A 337 -76.06 -28.95 17.35
CA SER A 337 -76.33 -30.39 17.22
C SER A 337 -76.70 -31.03 18.58
N ASN A 338 -76.01 -30.64 19.65
CA ASN A 338 -76.31 -31.07 21.01
C ASN A 338 -77.70 -30.58 21.47
N ARG A 339 -78.01 -29.29 21.24
CA ARG A 339 -79.34 -28.73 21.55
C ARG A 339 -80.45 -29.41 20.74
N LEU A 340 -80.20 -29.72 19.47
CA LEU A 340 -81.14 -30.43 18.62
C LEU A 340 -81.39 -31.86 19.12
N ALA A 341 -80.33 -32.56 19.56
CA ALA A 341 -80.47 -33.89 20.18
C ALA A 341 -81.29 -33.83 21.49
N GLN A 342 -81.04 -32.84 22.35
CA GLN A 342 -81.82 -32.62 23.58
C GLN A 342 -83.29 -32.31 23.29
N LEU A 343 -83.59 -31.49 22.27
CA LEU A 343 -84.96 -31.22 21.85
C LEU A 343 -85.63 -32.45 21.22
N GLN A 344 -84.90 -33.29 20.50
CA GLN A 344 -85.42 -34.56 19.99
C GLN A 344 -85.73 -35.53 21.13
N GLU A 345 -84.86 -35.65 22.14
CA GLU A 345 -85.09 -36.48 23.33
C GLU A 345 -86.35 -36.04 24.09
N ALA A 346 -86.49 -34.74 24.39
CA ALA A 346 -87.68 -34.19 25.02
C ALA A 346 -88.97 -34.36 24.17
N LEU A 347 -88.86 -34.31 22.84
CA LEU A 347 -89.98 -34.62 21.94
C LEU A 347 -90.37 -36.10 21.98
N TYR A 348 -89.41 -37.02 22.09
CA TYR A 348 -89.70 -38.44 22.28
C TYR A 348 -90.36 -38.70 23.63
N GLU A 349 -89.82 -38.15 24.73
CA GLU A 349 -90.39 -38.27 26.08
C GLU A 349 -91.87 -37.81 26.11
N THR A 350 -92.13 -36.60 25.62
CA THR A 350 -93.50 -36.04 25.57
C THR A 350 -94.44 -36.79 24.62
N THR A 351 -93.92 -37.36 23.52
CA THR A 351 -94.71 -38.23 22.63
C THR A 351 -95.07 -39.55 23.31
N GLU A 352 -94.12 -40.20 24.00
CA GLU A 352 -94.40 -41.41 24.78
C GLU A 352 -95.38 -41.14 25.94
N GLU A 353 -95.24 -40.02 26.65
CA GLU A 353 -96.21 -39.58 27.67
C GLU A 353 -97.61 -39.37 27.09
N HIS A 354 -97.71 -38.80 25.89
CA HIS A 354 -98.97 -38.64 25.18
C HIS A 354 -99.56 -40.00 24.78
N GLU A 355 -98.79 -40.91 24.20
CA GLU A 355 -99.23 -42.26 23.83
C GLU A 355 -99.68 -43.09 25.05
N ARG A 356 -98.95 -43.01 26.17
CA ARG A 356 -99.34 -43.60 27.46
C ARG A 356 -100.66 -43.02 27.96
N SER A 357 -100.81 -41.69 27.90
CA SER A 357 -102.02 -40.99 28.34
C SER A 357 -103.24 -41.33 27.46
N LEU A 358 -103.06 -41.39 26.15
CA LEU A 358 -104.08 -41.82 25.18
C LEU A 358 -104.51 -43.28 25.45
N SER A 359 -103.54 -44.17 25.65
CA SER A 359 -103.80 -45.59 25.95
C SER A 359 -104.57 -45.77 27.26
N ASN A 360 -104.18 -45.04 28.32
CA ASN A 360 -104.88 -45.04 29.61
C ASN A 360 -106.31 -44.48 29.49
N TRP A 361 -106.48 -43.39 28.75
CA TRP A 361 -107.79 -42.78 28.50
C TRP A 361 -108.70 -43.72 27.72
N GLN A 362 -108.20 -44.34 26.64
CA GLN A 362 -108.97 -45.29 25.84
C GLN A 362 -109.28 -46.58 26.61
N GLN A 363 -108.36 -47.06 27.46
CA GLN A 363 -108.66 -48.15 28.40
C GLN A 363 -109.80 -47.75 29.35
N LYS A 364 -109.80 -46.52 29.88
CA LYS A 364 -110.87 -46.05 30.78
C LYS A 364 -112.19 -45.83 30.04
N GLN A 365 -112.17 -45.36 28.80
CA GLN A 365 -113.35 -45.30 27.94
C GLN A 365 -113.94 -46.71 27.75
N ASN A 366 -113.13 -47.68 27.33
CA ASN A 366 -113.58 -49.06 27.12
C ASN A 366 -114.15 -49.69 28.41
N GLN A 367 -113.57 -49.38 29.59
CA GLN A 367 -114.12 -49.78 30.88
C GLN A 367 -115.50 -49.16 31.11
N LEU A 368 -115.65 -47.84 30.94
CA LEU A 368 -116.92 -47.14 31.13
C LEU A 368 -117.99 -47.58 30.12
N GLU A 369 -117.63 -47.88 28.87
CA GLU A 369 -118.53 -48.44 27.87
C GLU A 369 -118.98 -49.87 28.25
N SER A 370 -118.06 -50.68 28.78
CA SER A 370 -118.40 -52.01 29.32
C SER A 370 -119.33 -51.91 30.53
N GLU A 371 -119.01 -51.05 31.50
CA GLU A 371 -119.83 -50.75 32.68
C GLU A 371 -121.23 -50.26 32.26
N LEU A 372 -121.33 -49.33 31.31
CA LEU A 372 -122.58 -48.82 30.76
C LEU A 372 -123.37 -49.93 30.04
N SER A 373 -122.72 -50.76 29.23
CA SER A 373 -123.38 -51.88 28.55
C SER A 373 -123.93 -52.92 29.53
N GLY A 374 -123.19 -53.17 30.63
CA GLY A 374 -123.63 -54.00 31.75
C GLY A 374 -124.85 -53.41 32.45
N ALA A 375 -124.78 -52.14 32.85
CA ALA A 375 -125.89 -51.43 33.49
C ALA A 375 -127.14 -51.33 32.58
N VAL A 376 -126.97 -51.21 31.26
CA VAL A 376 -128.08 -51.28 30.29
C VAL A 376 -128.66 -52.70 30.19
N GLY A 377 -127.82 -53.74 30.32
CA GLY A 377 -128.27 -55.13 30.41
C GLY A 377 -129.06 -55.41 31.70
N GLU A 378 -128.53 -54.99 32.85
CA GLU A 378 -129.20 -55.07 34.16
C GLU A 378 -130.51 -54.29 34.15
N LYS A 379 -130.51 -53.07 33.59
CA LYS A 379 -131.74 -52.29 33.39
C LYS A 379 -132.78 -53.06 32.59
N LYS A 380 -132.42 -53.69 31.46
CA LYS A 380 -133.38 -54.48 30.66
C LYS A 380 -133.93 -55.66 31.45
N TYR A 381 -133.09 -56.37 32.20
CA TYR A 381 -133.53 -57.45 33.08
C TYR A 381 -134.49 -56.96 34.17
N LEU A 382 -134.24 -55.77 34.74
CA LEU A 382 -135.14 -55.12 35.67
C LEU A 382 -136.45 -54.64 35.01
N GLU A 383 -136.41 -54.10 33.79
CA GLU A 383 -137.60 -53.75 33.00
C GLU A 383 -138.46 -54.99 32.67
N GLU A 384 -137.83 -56.13 32.32
CA GLU A 384 -138.52 -57.42 32.16
C GLU A 384 -139.13 -57.92 33.47
N HIS A 385 -138.39 -57.81 34.59
CA HIS A 385 -138.89 -58.16 35.92
C HIS A 385 -140.05 -57.25 36.35
N ASP A 386 -139.97 -55.94 36.07
CA ASP A 386 -141.02 -54.97 36.36
C ASP A 386 -142.25 -55.19 35.47
N LEU A 387 -142.11 -55.60 34.21
CA LEU A 387 -143.25 -56.04 33.39
C LEU A 387 -143.90 -57.32 33.96
N ILE A 388 -143.12 -58.26 34.48
CA ILE A 388 -143.64 -59.44 35.19
C ILE A 388 -144.35 -59.04 36.48
N LEU A 389 -143.79 -58.08 37.25
CA LEU A 389 -144.42 -57.53 38.45
C LEU A 389 -145.70 -56.76 38.11
N GLN A 390 -145.72 -55.92 37.07
CA GLN A 390 -146.90 -55.23 36.59
C GLN A 390 -147.98 -56.22 36.15
N GLY A 391 -147.63 -57.28 35.42
CA GLY A 391 -148.58 -58.35 35.09
C GLY A 391 -149.17 -59.03 36.33
N LYS A 392 -148.35 -59.32 37.35
CA LYS A 392 -148.83 -59.82 38.66
C LYS A 392 -149.68 -58.79 39.40
N ILE A 393 -149.29 -57.51 39.36
CA ILE A 393 -150.04 -56.41 39.99
C ILE A 393 -151.39 -56.27 39.30
N SER A 394 -151.49 -56.23 37.98
CA SER A 394 -152.78 -56.21 37.28
C SER A 394 -153.65 -57.44 37.57
N MET A 395 -153.06 -58.64 37.76
CA MET A 395 -153.80 -59.80 38.27
C MET A 395 -154.28 -59.62 39.71
N LEU A 396 -153.48 -59.01 40.59
CA LEU A 396 -153.83 -58.68 41.97
C LEU A 396 -154.79 -57.49 42.06
N GLU A 397 -154.78 -56.57 41.09
CA GLU A 397 -155.70 -55.45 40.92
C GLU A 397 -157.04 -55.94 40.40
N ASP A 398 -157.07 -56.92 39.48
CA ASP A 398 -158.31 -57.61 39.11
C ASP A 398 -158.88 -58.43 40.27
N GLN A 399 -158.04 -58.92 41.19
CA GLN A 399 -158.48 -59.52 42.46
C GLN A 399 -158.95 -58.44 43.45
N LEU A 400 -158.23 -57.32 43.58
CA LEU A 400 -158.60 -56.20 44.43
C LEU A 400 -159.84 -55.47 43.93
N LYS A 401 -160.11 -55.46 42.63
CA LYS A 401 -161.33 -54.91 42.00
C LYS A 401 -162.53 -55.82 42.23
N LYS A 402 -162.32 -57.13 42.39
CA LYS A 402 -163.32 -58.06 42.94
C LYS A 402 -163.51 -57.91 44.46
N MET A 403 -162.51 -57.40 45.18
CA MET A 403 -162.56 -57.10 46.62
C MET A 403 -162.93 -55.63 46.92
N GLY A 404 -163.02 -54.80 45.88
CA GLY A 404 -162.96 -53.33 45.93
C GLY A 404 -164.31 -52.65 45.86
N GLU A 405 -165.39 -53.42 45.94
CA GLU A 405 -166.73 -52.93 46.29
C GLU A 405 -166.85 -52.55 47.79
N ARG A 406 -165.72 -52.29 48.47
CA ARG A 406 -165.65 -51.93 49.89
C ARG A 406 -164.50 -50.94 50.19
N GLU A 407 -164.85 -49.65 50.13
CA GLU A 407 -164.27 -48.48 50.85
C GLU A 407 -162.74 -48.20 50.68
N VAL A 408 -162.32 -47.09 50.01
CA VAL A 408 -162.31 -45.65 50.43
C VAL A 408 -161.16 -45.34 51.44
N GLN A 409 -160.03 -44.69 51.06
CA GLN A 409 -159.76 -43.22 50.90
C GLN A 409 -159.18 -42.60 52.22
N GLU A 410 -158.10 -41.80 52.31
CA GLU A 410 -157.18 -41.19 51.31
C GLU A 410 -155.76 -40.82 51.87
N THR A 411 -154.78 -40.68 50.95
CA THR A 411 -153.58 -39.81 50.82
C THR A 411 -153.06 -38.83 51.93
N GLY A 412 -151.78 -38.43 51.83
CA GLY A 412 -151.30 -37.11 52.30
C GLY A 412 -149.78 -36.92 52.49
N ASP A 413 -149.04 -36.53 51.43
CA ASP A 413 -147.58 -36.28 51.46
C ASP A 413 -147.15 -34.90 52.02
N CYS A 414 -145.91 -34.82 52.53
CA CYS A 414 -145.23 -33.56 52.93
C CYS A 414 -143.70 -33.55 52.71
N MET A 415 -143.14 -34.37 51.80
CA MET A 415 -141.66 -34.50 51.65
C MET A 415 -141.04 -33.70 50.49
N GLY A 416 -141.85 -33.26 49.52
CA GLY A 416 -141.35 -32.74 48.23
C GLY A 416 -140.67 -31.36 48.27
N ASP A 417 -140.96 -30.52 49.26
CA ASP A 417 -140.40 -29.15 49.32
C ASP A 417 -139.14 -29.05 50.20
N ILE A 418 -138.90 -30.04 51.07
CA ILE A 418 -137.66 -30.14 51.86
C ILE A 418 -136.48 -30.53 50.97
N LEU A 419 -136.68 -31.49 50.05
CA LEU A 419 -135.65 -31.97 49.13
C LEU A 419 -135.14 -30.85 48.19
N LYS A 420 -136.05 -30.09 47.57
CA LYS A 420 -135.71 -28.95 46.70
C LYS A 420 -134.86 -27.88 47.40
N LEU A 421 -135.03 -27.70 48.71
CA LEU A 421 -134.26 -26.73 49.49
C LEU A 421 -132.82 -27.22 49.74
N ASP A 422 -132.61 -28.53 49.90
CA ASP A 422 -131.26 -29.09 50.07
C ASP A 422 -130.51 -29.17 48.74
N ASP A 423 -131.18 -29.47 47.61
CA ASP A 423 -130.61 -29.39 46.26
C ASP A 423 -130.02 -27.99 46.00
N LEU A 424 -130.80 -26.93 46.25
CA LEU A 424 -130.37 -25.54 46.09
C LEU A 424 -129.21 -25.14 47.04
N LYS A 425 -129.15 -25.69 48.27
CA LYS A 425 -127.99 -25.48 49.15
C LYS A 425 -126.72 -26.14 48.59
N GLN A 426 -126.85 -27.33 48.01
CA GLN A 426 -125.73 -28.05 47.44
C GLN A 426 -125.18 -27.32 46.20
N GLU A 427 -126.05 -26.79 45.33
CA GLU A 427 -125.66 -25.92 44.21
C GLU A 427 -124.90 -24.66 44.67
N VAL A 428 -125.41 -23.96 45.70
CA VAL A 428 -124.74 -22.79 46.28
C VAL A 428 -123.37 -23.15 46.87
N ALA A 429 -123.24 -24.32 47.52
CA ALA A 429 -121.95 -24.80 48.03
C ALA A 429 -120.95 -25.08 46.89
N VAL A 430 -121.38 -25.77 45.83
CA VAL A 430 -120.55 -26.04 44.64
C VAL A 430 -120.09 -24.73 43.99
N HIS A 431 -121.00 -23.79 43.72
CA HIS A 431 -120.63 -22.49 43.16
C HIS A 431 -119.71 -21.67 44.08
N SER A 432 -119.88 -21.75 45.40
CA SER A 432 -118.97 -21.11 46.36
C SER A 432 -117.53 -21.65 46.23
N THR A 433 -117.37 -22.98 46.14
CA THR A 433 -116.04 -23.59 45.92
C THR A 433 -115.43 -23.24 44.57
N GLN A 434 -116.25 -23.17 43.50
CA GLN A 434 -115.81 -22.71 42.17
C GLN A 434 -115.36 -21.25 42.20
N CYS A 435 -116.09 -20.37 42.87
CA CYS A 435 -115.71 -18.96 43.03
C CYS A 435 -114.40 -18.78 43.82
N LEU A 436 -114.09 -19.66 44.77
CA LEU A 436 -112.80 -19.65 45.48
C LEU A 436 -111.66 -20.15 44.56
N SER A 437 -111.87 -21.24 43.82
CA SER A 437 -110.89 -21.76 42.86
C SER A 437 -110.54 -20.76 41.76
N LEU A 438 -111.54 -20.05 41.22
CA LEU A 438 -111.33 -19.02 40.20
C LEU A 438 -110.58 -17.80 40.74
N LYS A 439 -110.84 -17.39 42.00
CA LYS A 439 -110.10 -16.30 42.65
C LYS A 439 -108.62 -16.63 42.83
N GLU A 440 -108.30 -17.86 43.20
CA GLU A 440 -106.91 -18.30 43.34
C GLU A 440 -106.19 -18.38 41.98
N GLN A 441 -106.88 -18.85 40.92
CA GLN A 441 -106.33 -18.80 39.55
C GLN A 441 -106.08 -17.36 39.07
N ILE A 442 -106.99 -16.42 39.36
CA ILE A 442 -106.78 -15.00 39.03
C ILE A 442 -105.54 -14.46 39.75
N ARG A 443 -105.38 -14.75 41.05
CA ARG A 443 -104.20 -14.34 41.84
C ARG A 443 -102.90 -14.87 41.24
N GLN A 444 -102.87 -16.15 40.83
CA GLN A 444 -101.71 -16.76 40.19
C GLN A 444 -101.36 -16.10 38.84
N LEU A 445 -102.37 -15.84 38.00
CA LEU A 445 -102.18 -15.14 36.71
C LEU A 445 -101.75 -13.67 36.90
N GLU A 446 -102.21 -13.00 37.95
CA GLU A 446 -101.75 -11.65 38.31
C GLU A 446 -100.27 -11.65 38.76
N GLU A 447 -99.85 -12.66 39.52
CA GLU A 447 -98.44 -12.85 39.92
C GLU A 447 -97.54 -13.17 38.72
N GLU A 448 -97.92 -14.15 37.89
CA GLU A 448 -97.21 -14.49 36.64
C GLU A 448 -97.08 -13.28 35.70
N LYS A 449 -98.17 -12.52 35.52
CA LYS A 449 -98.15 -11.29 34.75
C LYS A 449 -97.16 -10.27 35.33
N SER A 450 -97.15 -10.07 36.65
CA SER A 450 -96.24 -9.11 37.29
C SER A 450 -94.76 -9.51 37.12
N ILE A 451 -94.46 -10.81 37.16
CA ILE A 451 -93.11 -11.35 36.93
C ILE A 451 -92.70 -11.11 35.47
N ALA A 452 -93.59 -11.40 34.51
CA ALA A 452 -93.35 -11.18 33.10
C ALA A 452 -93.16 -9.68 32.76
N GLU A 453 -93.93 -8.77 33.38
CA GLU A 453 -93.75 -7.33 33.21
C GLU A 453 -92.38 -6.85 33.71
N VAL A 454 -91.92 -7.36 34.86
CA VAL A 454 -90.58 -7.05 35.40
C VAL A 454 -89.46 -7.61 34.50
N GLU A 455 -89.60 -8.84 33.99
CA GLU A 455 -88.61 -9.41 33.07
C GLU A 455 -88.53 -8.62 31.76
N MET A 456 -89.67 -8.25 31.17
CA MET A 456 -89.70 -7.45 29.93
C MET A 456 -89.05 -6.08 30.11
N GLU A 457 -89.19 -5.43 31.27
CA GLU A 457 -88.54 -4.15 31.55
C GLU A 457 -87.03 -4.32 31.84
N ALA A 458 -86.63 -5.44 32.47
CA ALA A 458 -85.22 -5.82 32.60
C ALA A 458 -84.56 -6.12 31.24
N GLN A 459 -85.29 -6.72 30.29
CA GLN A 459 -84.80 -6.93 28.92
C GLN A 459 -84.71 -5.59 28.14
N ARG A 460 -85.73 -4.72 28.22
CA ARG A 460 -85.71 -3.38 27.60
C ARG A 460 -84.53 -2.53 28.05
N SER A 461 -84.28 -2.48 29.37
CA SER A 461 -83.16 -1.71 29.93
C SER A 461 -81.79 -2.25 29.49
N ARG A 462 -81.64 -3.59 29.33
CA ARG A 462 -80.44 -4.18 28.70
C ARG A 462 -80.29 -3.73 27.24
N PHE A 463 -81.32 -3.87 26.41
CA PHE A 463 -81.27 -3.45 25.01
C PHE A 463 -80.96 -1.95 24.84
N GLU A 464 -81.54 -1.08 25.67
CA GLU A 464 -81.26 0.35 25.61
C GLU A 464 -79.81 0.66 26.05
N SER A 465 -79.24 -0.11 26.99
CA SER A 465 -77.82 0.00 27.36
C SER A 465 -76.86 -0.48 26.26
N GLU A 466 -77.16 -1.59 25.59
CA GLU A 466 -76.38 -2.09 24.45
C GLU A 466 -76.45 -1.12 23.26
N LYS A 467 -77.64 -0.58 22.98
CA LYS A 467 -77.85 0.46 21.97
C LYS A 467 -77.06 1.73 22.26
N ALA A 468 -77.00 2.17 23.52
CA ALA A 468 -76.17 3.32 23.92
C ALA A 468 -74.68 3.05 23.72
N GLN A 469 -74.18 1.87 24.11
CA GLN A 469 -72.79 1.45 23.88
C GLN A 469 -72.44 1.38 22.39
N LEU A 470 -73.34 0.82 21.56
CA LEU A 470 -73.15 0.77 20.11
C LEU A 470 -73.16 2.16 19.48
N GLN A 471 -74.01 3.07 19.97
CA GLN A 471 -73.98 4.49 19.54
C GLN A 471 -72.66 5.16 19.92
N GLU A 472 -72.16 4.95 21.13
CA GLU A 472 -70.85 5.47 21.55
C GLU A 472 -69.72 4.95 20.64
N ILE A 473 -69.65 3.63 20.40
CA ILE A 473 -68.67 3.01 19.49
C ILE A 473 -68.78 3.60 18.07
N VAL A 474 -70.00 3.77 17.54
CA VAL A 474 -70.21 4.38 16.22
C VAL A 474 -69.72 5.82 16.19
N THR A 475 -69.98 6.63 17.23
CA THR A 475 -69.46 8.01 17.28
C THR A 475 -67.94 8.05 17.39
N ASN A 476 -67.32 7.16 18.18
CA ASN A 476 -65.86 7.05 18.31
C ASN A 476 -65.19 6.58 17.00
N LEU A 477 -65.83 5.68 16.25
CA LEU A 477 -65.37 5.29 14.92
C LEU A 477 -65.53 6.44 13.90
N GLN A 478 -66.62 7.20 13.96
CA GLN A 478 -66.83 8.37 13.10
C GLN A 478 -65.82 9.48 13.37
N THR A 479 -65.52 9.79 14.63
CA THR A 479 -64.48 10.78 14.98
C THR A 479 -63.09 10.29 14.54
N SER A 480 -62.74 9.04 14.82
CA SER A 480 -61.47 8.44 14.37
C SER A 480 -61.33 8.44 12.84
N LEU A 481 -62.38 8.08 12.09
CA LEU A 481 -62.38 8.17 10.63
C LEU A 481 -62.18 9.62 10.16
N SER A 482 -62.86 10.60 10.78
CA SER A 482 -62.71 12.01 10.42
C SER A 482 -61.28 12.52 10.67
N GLU A 483 -60.66 12.12 11.78
CA GLU A 483 -59.27 12.45 12.09
C GLU A 483 -58.30 11.80 11.11
N ILE A 484 -58.47 10.52 10.79
CA ILE A 484 -57.65 9.81 9.80
C ILE A 484 -57.78 10.48 8.41
N THR A 485 -58.99 10.87 7.99
CA THR A 485 -59.16 11.60 6.72
C THR A 485 -58.45 12.95 6.72
N PHE A 486 -58.53 13.71 7.82
CA PHE A 486 -57.84 15.00 7.95
C PHE A 486 -56.31 14.83 7.95
N GLN A 487 -55.78 13.85 8.68
CA GLN A 487 -54.35 13.54 8.70
C GLN A 487 -53.85 13.11 7.31
N LYS A 488 -54.64 12.30 6.59
CA LYS A 488 -54.34 11.91 5.20
C LYS A 488 -54.30 13.11 4.26
N GLU A 489 -55.34 13.96 4.26
CA GLU A 489 -55.38 15.16 3.42
C GLU A 489 -54.20 16.10 3.71
N ARG A 490 -53.80 16.24 4.98
CA ARG A 490 -52.62 17.02 5.36
C ARG A 490 -51.33 16.45 4.75
N LEU A 491 -51.14 15.13 4.79
CA LEU A 491 -49.97 14.47 4.19
C LEU A 491 -49.99 14.55 2.65
N ASP A 492 -51.15 14.38 2.02
CA ASP A 492 -51.33 14.53 0.57
C ASP A 492 -51.08 15.99 0.11
N ASN A 493 -51.38 16.98 0.96
CA ASN A 493 -51.05 18.39 0.73
C ASN A 493 -49.54 18.65 0.84
N GLU A 494 -48.88 18.13 1.87
CA GLU A 494 -47.45 18.29 2.08
C GLU A 494 -46.63 17.59 0.99
N ALA A 495 -47.03 16.39 0.58
CA ALA A 495 -46.42 15.67 -0.54
C ALA A 495 -46.55 16.44 -1.86
N ARG A 496 -47.71 17.05 -2.14
CA ARG A 496 -47.91 17.92 -3.31
C ARG A 496 -47.02 19.16 -3.26
N ALA A 497 -46.93 19.84 -2.12
CA ALA A 497 -46.06 21.01 -1.97
C ALA A 497 -44.57 20.66 -2.17
N GLN A 498 -44.12 19.50 -1.69
CA GLN A 498 -42.76 19.00 -1.95
C GLN A 498 -42.55 18.67 -3.44
N GLN A 499 -43.53 18.05 -4.10
CA GLN A 499 -43.47 17.76 -5.53
C GLN A 499 -43.40 19.05 -6.38
N GLU A 500 -44.21 20.06 -6.06
CA GLU A 500 -44.18 21.37 -6.71
C GLU A 500 -42.84 22.07 -6.50
N HIS A 501 -42.29 22.04 -5.28
CA HIS A 501 -40.97 22.61 -4.99
C HIS A 501 -39.85 21.95 -5.80
N LEU A 502 -39.82 20.61 -5.85
CA LEU A 502 -38.86 19.86 -6.67
C LEU A 502 -39.05 20.15 -8.17
N MET A 503 -40.29 20.29 -8.63
CA MET A 503 -40.57 20.66 -10.02
C MET A 503 -39.99 22.05 -10.35
N CYS A 504 -40.16 23.05 -9.47
CA CYS A 504 -39.56 24.37 -9.61
C CYS A 504 -38.02 24.35 -9.61
N GLN A 505 -37.39 23.49 -8.78
CA GLN A 505 -35.94 23.27 -8.83
C GLN A 505 -35.52 22.66 -10.17
N MET A 506 -36.20 21.63 -10.65
CA MET A 506 -35.92 20.99 -11.94
C MET A 506 -36.07 21.97 -13.12
N THR A 507 -37.10 22.84 -13.13
CA THR A 507 -37.24 23.86 -14.18
C THR A 507 -36.13 24.91 -14.13
N THR A 508 -35.68 25.28 -12.92
CA THR A 508 -34.57 26.23 -12.73
C THR A 508 -33.25 25.64 -13.24
N LEU A 509 -32.90 24.42 -12.81
CA LEU A 509 -31.70 23.72 -13.28
C LEU A 509 -31.74 23.47 -14.81
N LYS A 510 -32.91 23.16 -15.37
CA LYS A 510 -33.09 23.01 -16.83
C LYS A 510 -32.84 24.33 -17.57
N LEU A 511 -33.25 25.46 -17.00
CA LEU A 511 -32.96 26.79 -17.53
C LEU A 511 -31.45 27.09 -17.46
N GLU A 512 -30.79 26.82 -16.34
CA GLU A 512 -29.34 27.00 -16.17
C GLU A 512 -28.53 26.14 -17.14
N ILE A 513 -28.87 24.85 -17.29
CA ILE A 513 -28.27 23.96 -18.29
C ILE A 513 -28.44 24.53 -19.70
N SER A 514 -29.61 25.07 -20.05
CA SER A 514 -29.85 25.68 -21.36
C SER A 514 -28.98 26.93 -21.59
N LYS A 515 -28.74 27.73 -20.53
CA LYS A 515 -27.91 28.95 -20.55
C LYS A 515 -26.42 28.62 -20.63
N ILE A 516 -25.96 27.59 -19.93
CA ILE A 516 -24.59 27.07 -20.05
C ILE A 516 -24.38 26.50 -21.45
N LYS A 517 -25.34 25.74 -21.98
CA LYS A 517 -25.28 25.18 -23.33
C LYS A 517 -25.22 26.26 -24.42
N SER A 518 -26.00 27.33 -24.31
CA SER A 518 -25.93 28.44 -25.28
C SER A 518 -24.62 29.23 -25.17
N SER A 519 -24.10 29.44 -23.96
CA SER A 519 -22.79 30.05 -23.73
C SER A 519 -21.65 29.20 -24.30
N LEU A 520 -21.70 27.88 -24.13
CA LEU A 520 -20.73 26.94 -24.71
C LEU A 520 -20.76 26.96 -26.24
N MET A 521 -21.95 26.91 -26.85
CA MET A 521 -22.12 27.04 -28.31
C MET A 521 -21.57 28.36 -28.85
N HIS A 522 -21.71 29.46 -28.10
CA HIS A 522 -21.13 30.75 -28.47
C HIS A 522 -19.60 30.73 -28.41
N LYS A 523 -19.01 30.14 -27.37
CA LYS A 523 -17.55 30.00 -27.22
C LYS A 523 -16.94 29.07 -28.26
N ASP A 524 -17.60 27.97 -28.61
CA ASP A 524 -17.18 27.08 -29.69
C ASP A 524 -17.19 27.79 -31.06
N LYS A 525 -18.16 28.69 -31.29
CA LYS A 525 -18.15 29.54 -32.49
C LYS A 525 -16.99 30.54 -32.48
N GLU A 526 -16.75 31.25 -31.37
CA GLU A 526 -15.61 32.17 -31.25
C GLU A 526 -14.26 31.46 -31.47
N LEU A 527 -14.11 30.23 -30.95
CA LEU A 527 -12.91 29.41 -31.16
C LEU A 527 -12.73 29.02 -32.64
N LYS A 528 -13.81 28.69 -33.35
CA LYS A 528 -13.77 28.43 -34.81
C LYS A 528 -13.41 29.68 -35.61
N ASP A 529 -13.97 30.83 -35.25
CA ASP A 529 -13.66 32.12 -35.89
C ASP A 529 -12.18 32.51 -35.65
N ILE A 530 -11.63 32.24 -34.45
CA ILE A 530 -10.20 32.45 -34.14
C ILE A 530 -9.32 31.45 -34.89
N HIS A 531 -9.68 30.16 -34.92
CA HIS A 531 -8.92 29.15 -35.67
C HIS A 531 -8.85 29.50 -37.17
N HIS A 532 -9.94 30.02 -37.74
CA HIS A 532 -9.94 30.43 -39.14
C HIS A 532 -8.91 31.54 -39.40
N LYS A 533 -8.91 32.59 -38.57
CA LYS A 533 -7.93 33.69 -38.64
C LYS A 533 -6.49 33.22 -38.47
N VAL A 534 -6.24 32.29 -37.55
CA VAL A 534 -4.90 31.72 -37.35
C VAL A 534 -4.44 30.94 -38.59
N GLU A 535 -5.33 30.22 -39.27
CA GLU A 535 -4.98 29.51 -40.51
C GLU A 535 -4.80 30.48 -41.70
N GLU A 536 -5.58 31.58 -41.76
CA GLU A 536 -5.37 32.68 -42.70
C GLU A 536 -3.98 33.32 -42.49
N GLU A 537 -3.65 33.80 -41.29
CA GLU A 537 -2.34 34.37 -40.95
C GLU A 537 -1.19 33.39 -41.24
N ARG A 538 -1.39 32.10 -40.98
CA ARG A 538 -0.41 31.05 -41.30
C ARG A 538 -0.22 30.90 -42.81
N SER A 539 -1.29 30.97 -43.60
CA SER A 539 -1.22 30.92 -45.06
C SER A 539 -0.50 32.14 -45.64
N GLU A 540 -0.79 33.34 -45.15
CA GLU A 540 -0.10 34.58 -45.52
C GLU A 540 1.39 34.51 -45.16
N LYS A 541 1.72 34.06 -43.95
CA LYS A 541 3.11 33.87 -43.50
C LYS A 541 3.86 32.87 -44.39
N ASN A 542 3.24 31.75 -44.76
CA ASN A 542 3.84 30.77 -45.66
C ASN A 542 4.11 31.39 -47.05
N GLN A 543 3.18 32.20 -47.57
CA GLN A 543 3.33 32.85 -48.86
C GLN A 543 4.41 33.94 -48.84
N LEU A 544 4.53 34.70 -47.75
CA LEU A 544 5.64 35.63 -47.53
C LEU A 544 6.99 34.91 -47.44
N LEU A 545 7.04 33.72 -46.83
CA LEU A 545 8.25 32.93 -46.70
C LEU A 545 8.72 32.37 -48.05
N GLU A 546 7.80 31.90 -48.90
CA GLU A 546 8.15 31.48 -50.26
C GLU A 546 8.57 32.68 -51.14
N ASN A 547 7.92 33.84 -51.00
CA ASN A 547 8.34 35.08 -51.67
C ASN A 547 9.76 35.50 -51.26
N LEU A 548 10.10 35.42 -49.96
CA LEU A 548 11.45 35.68 -49.45
C LEU A 548 12.47 34.70 -50.03
N LYS A 549 12.13 33.41 -50.10
CA LYS A 549 12.99 32.38 -50.70
C LYS A 549 13.24 32.63 -52.18
N MET A 550 12.20 32.96 -52.95
CA MET A 550 12.31 33.34 -54.37
C MET A 550 13.21 34.57 -54.57
N LEU A 551 13.10 35.57 -53.69
CA LEU A 551 13.96 36.77 -53.71
C LEU A 551 15.41 36.44 -53.31
N GLU A 552 15.61 35.52 -52.37
CA GLU A 552 16.95 35.05 -51.99
C GLU A 552 17.60 34.26 -53.13
N GLU A 553 16.83 33.43 -53.84
CA GLU A 553 17.27 32.70 -55.03
C GLU A 553 17.57 33.63 -56.22
N SER A 554 16.78 34.67 -56.46
CA SER A 554 17.11 35.67 -57.49
C SER A 554 18.36 36.45 -57.09
N SER A 555 18.45 36.93 -55.85
CA SER A 555 19.66 37.60 -55.34
C SER A 555 20.91 36.72 -55.38
N LYS A 556 20.79 35.40 -55.21
CA LYS A 556 21.89 34.45 -55.41
C LYS A 556 22.32 34.38 -56.87
N LYS A 557 21.39 34.35 -57.82
CA LYS A 557 21.67 34.38 -59.27
C LYS A 557 22.33 35.70 -59.68
N ASP A 558 21.76 36.83 -59.30
CA ASP A 558 22.31 38.18 -59.58
C ASP A 558 23.76 38.29 -59.07
N ARG A 559 24.03 37.74 -57.87
CA ARG A 559 25.36 37.70 -57.27
C ARG A 559 26.33 36.78 -58.01
N GLN A 560 25.86 35.62 -58.50
CA GLN A 560 26.67 34.74 -59.36
C GLN A 560 26.99 35.41 -60.70
N GLU A 561 26.03 36.10 -61.30
CA GLU A 561 26.23 36.84 -62.55
C GLU A 561 27.21 38.01 -62.37
N LEU A 562 27.11 38.75 -61.25
CA LEU A 562 28.10 39.75 -60.84
C LEU A 562 29.51 39.15 -60.65
N ILE A 563 29.63 37.96 -60.04
CA ILE A 563 30.92 37.26 -59.91
C ILE A 563 31.48 36.93 -61.30
N HIS A 564 30.68 36.38 -62.20
CA HIS A 564 31.12 36.10 -63.58
C HIS A 564 31.49 37.37 -64.37
N GLN A 565 30.80 38.49 -64.16
CA GLN A 565 31.19 39.79 -64.74
C GLN A 565 32.54 40.26 -64.20
N VAL A 566 32.82 40.08 -62.90
CA VAL A 566 34.12 40.40 -62.29
C VAL A 566 35.23 39.47 -62.83
N GLU A 567 34.97 38.17 -62.98
CA GLU A 567 35.91 37.22 -63.59
C GLU A 567 36.21 37.54 -65.07
N HIS A 568 35.19 37.98 -65.82
CA HIS A 568 35.35 38.46 -67.19
C HIS A 568 36.18 39.75 -67.26
N LEU A 569 35.98 40.67 -66.32
CA LEU A 569 36.78 41.89 -66.22
C LEU A 569 38.23 41.60 -65.81
N ASP A 570 38.47 40.70 -64.85
CA ASP A 570 39.81 40.28 -64.42
C ASP A 570 40.59 39.57 -65.55
N SER A 571 39.93 38.69 -66.30
CA SER A 571 40.54 38.05 -67.49
C SER A 571 40.80 39.05 -68.62
N SER A 572 39.90 40.01 -68.86
CA SER A 572 40.12 41.12 -69.79
C SER A 572 41.28 42.02 -69.35
N LEU A 573 41.38 42.30 -68.05
CA LEU A 573 42.48 43.08 -67.46
C LEU A 573 43.81 42.37 -67.68
N LYS A 574 43.91 41.08 -67.36
CA LYS A 574 45.11 40.24 -67.59
C LYS A 574 45.56 40.20 -69.05
N VAL A 575 44.62 40.16 -69.99
CA VAL A 575 44.94 40.30 -71.42
C VAL A 575 45.48 41.71 -71.74
N SER A 576 44.90 42.76 -71.16
CA SER A 576 45.43 44.13 -71.32
C SER A 576 46.80 44.33 -70.68
N GLU A 577 47.08 43.73 -69.51
CA GLU A 577 48.38 43.72 -68.85
C GLU A 577 49.42 42.96 -69.67
N GLY A 578 49.07 41.77 -70.20
CA GLY A 578 49.92 41.02 -71.12
C GLY A 578 50.25 41.82 -72.40
N ASN A 579 49.27 42.54 -72.96
CA ASN A 579 49.50 43.43 -74.10
C ASN A 579 50.40 44.63 -73.73
N LEU A 580 50.25 45.22 -72.54
CA LEU A 580 51.13 46.28 -72.03
C LEU A 580 52.56 45.77 -71.84
N VAL A 581 52.75 44.57 -71.31
CA VAL A 581 54.07 43.91 -71.19
C VAL A 581 54.69 43.64 -72.58
N GLY A 582 53.88 43.25 -73.56
CA GLY A 582 54.33 43.12 -74.95
C GLY A 582 54.76 44.46 -75.57
N ILE A 583 54.00 45.54 -75.30
CA ILE A 583 54.32 46.90 -75.76
C ILE A 583 55.59 47.43 -75.08
N THR A 584 55.82 47.17 -73.78
CA THR A 584 57.07 47.57 -73.12
C THR A 584 58.28 46.80 -73.66
N GLN A 585 58.16 45.50 -73.96
CA GLN A 585 59.23 44.77 -74.67
C GLN A 585 59.48 45.30 -76.09
N GLN A 586 58.44 45.69 -76.83
CA GLN A 586 58.62 46.38 -78.12
C GLN A 586 59.31 47.73 -77.96
N LEU A 587 58.95 48.54 -76.96
CA LEU A 587 59.63 49.79 -76.67
C LEU A 587 61.10 49.59 -76.31
N GLU A 588 61.44 48.61 -75.46
CA GLU A 588 62.84 48.27 -75.16
C GLU A 588 63.62 47.86 -76.41
N SER A 589 63.00 47.12 -77.34
CA SER A 589 63.62 46.77 -78.63
C SER A 589 63.86 48.01 -79.51
N LYS A 590 62.89 48.95 -79.54
CA LYS A 590 62.99 50.23 -80.25
C LYS A 590 64.02 51.17 -79.64
N THR A 591 64.20 51.16 -78.31
CA THR A 591 65.25 51.95 -77.64
C THR A 591 66.64 51.46 -78.06
N LYS A 592 66.85 50.13 -78.10
CA LYS A 592 68.11 49.52 -78.57
C LYS A 592 68.39 49.84 -80.05
N GLU A 593 67.36 49.89 -80.89
CA GLU A 593 67.47 50.30 -82.30
C GLU A 593 67.82 51.79 -82.45
N ALA A 594 67.28 52.67 -81.59
CA ALA A 594 67.59 54.09 -81.57
C ALA A 594 69.02 54.41 -81.09
N ASP A 595 69.57 53.61 -80.17
CA ASP A 595 70.94 53.78 -79.70
C ASP A 595 71.97 53.38 -80.76
N TYR A 596 71.72 52.32 -81.53
CA TYR A 596 72.54 51.93 -82.69
C TYR A 596 72.64 53.05 -83.74
N LEU A 597 71.50 53.68 -84.09
CA LEU A 597 71.47 54.80 -85.03
C LEU A 597 72.20 56.06 -84.50
N ARG A 598 72.33 56.20 -83.18
CA ARG A 598 73.05 57.31 -82.54
C ARG A 598 74.56 57.17 -82.72
N GLU A 599 75.10 55.95 -82.61
CA GLU A 599 76.51 55.66 -82.89
C GLU A 599 76.87 55.86 -84.37
N GLU A 600 75.96 55.48 -85.29
CA GLU A 600 76.14 55.67 -86.74
C GLU A 600 76.25 57.16 -87.12
N GLN A 601 75.41 58.04 -86.53
CA GLN A 601 75.53 59.49 -86.77
C GLN A 601 76.83 60.08 -86.21
N GLN A 602 77.33 59.58 -85.08
CA GLN A 602 78.57 60.09 -84.49
C GLN A 602 79.79 59.84 -85.40
N LYS A 603 79.82 58.70 -86.12
CA LYS A 603 80.83 58.42 -87.16
C LYS A 603 80.81 59.43 -88.30
N ILE A 604 79.62 59.73 -88.83
CA ILE A 604 79.43 60.63 -89.99
C ILE A 604 79.94 62.05 -89.68
N ILE A 605 79.81 62.51 -88.42
CA ILE A 605 80.33 63.81 -87.97
C ILE A 605 81.87 63.82 -88.03
N CYS A 606 82.55 62.77 -87.58
CA CYS A 606 84.02 62.69 -87.60
C CYS A 606 84.62 62.68 -89.02
N GLU A 607 83.95 62.08 -90.00
CA GLU A 607 84.37 62.10 -91.42
C GLU A 607 84.19 63.49 -92.06
N ARG A 608 83.15 64.21 -91.65
CA ARG A 608 82.84 65.55 -92.14
C ARG A 608 83.87 66.59 -91.69
N ASP A 609 84.31 66.52 -90.44
CA ASP A 609 85.31 67.46 -89.90
C ASP A 609 86.72 67.21 -90.46
N SER A 610 87.06 65.95 -90.76
CA SER A 610 88.29 65.60 -91.49
C SER A 610 88.33 66.22 -92.90
N SER A 611 87.18 66.30 -93.57
CA SER A 611 87.04 66.88 -94.91
C SER A 611 87.13 68.42 -94.95
N LEU A 612 86.88 69.09 -93.82
CA LEU A 612 86.99 70.55 -93.70
C LEU A 612 88.44 71.02 -93.53
N SER A 613 89.29 70.19 -92.92
CA SER A 613 90.72 70.50 -92.75
C SER A 613 91.47 70.56 -94.09
N THR A 614 91.20 69.61 -94.99
CA THR A 614 91.84 69.53 -96.33
C THR A 614 91.41 70.66 -97.27
N LEU A 615 90.23 71.25 -97.07
CA LEU A 615 89.75 72.40 -97.86
C LEU A 615 90.50 73.70 -97.51
N ASN A 616 90.94 73.86 -96.26
CA ASN A 616 91.64 75.07 -95.81
C ASN A 616 93.09 75.13 -96.32
N GLU A 617 93.79 73.99 -96.43
CA GLU A 617 95.15 73.95 -96.99
C GLU A 617 95.20 74.35 -98.48
N TYR A 618 94.13 74.09 -99.25
CA TYR A 618 94.05 74.45 -100.66
C TYR A 618 93.92 75.97 -100.91
N LYS A 619 93.35 76.74 -99.97
CA LYS A 619 93.19 78.20 -100.13
C LYS A 619 94.49 78.99 -99.93
N CYS A 620 95.47 78.48 -99.19
CA CYS A 620 96.76 79.16 -99.00
C CYS A 620 97.73 79.07 -100.19
N LYS A 621 97.45 78.26 -101.23
CA LYS A 621 98.34 78.08 -102.41
C LYS A 621 97.95 78.88 -103.67
N LYS A 622 96.95 79.78 -103.62
CA LYS A 622 96.58 80.68 -104.74
C LYS A 622 96.76 82.18 -104.41
N LYS A 623 98.03 82.59 -104.25
CA LYS A 623 98.55 83.85 -104.79
C LYS A 623 99.62 83.47 -105.84
N LYS A 624 99.70 84.20 -106.97
CA LYS A 624 100.54 83.97 -108.17
C LYS A 624 99.93 83.15 -109.33
N LYS A 625 98.86 83.66 -109.93
CA LYS A 625 98.87 84.15 -111.33
C LYS A 625 97.70 85.08 -111.54
#